data_AF-A0A1J5FSF6-F1
#
_entry.id   AF-A0A1J5FSF6-F1
#
_cell.length_a   1.000
_cell.length_b   1.000
_cell.length_c   1.000
_cell.angle_alpha   90.00
_cell.angle_beta   90.00
_cell.angle_gamma   90.00
#
_symmetry.space_group_name_H-M   'P 1'
#
loop_
_entity.id
_entity.type
_entity.pdbx_description
1 polymer ?
#
loop_
_entity_poly.entity_id
_entity_poly.type
_entity_poly.pdbx_seq_one_letter_code
_entity_poly.pdbx_strand_id
1 'polypeptide(L)'
;MRKWRIEDSAELYNINGWGINFFSINENGHVCVTPKQTGVKVDLREIIDELQLRDVSTPVLLRFTDILDSRIEKMASSFKAAAEEYNFKAQNFIIYPIKVNQMRTVVEEIVAHGKKFNIGLEAGSTLGWRRFIGLHGDGEVLGMRTFGASGKLNGLLEEFGLTVSAVVSAARRVINNK
;
A
#
# COMPACT_ATOMS: atom_id res chain seq x y z
N MET A 1 -5.32 45.52 -5.81
CA MET A 1 -5.19 44.08 -5.49
C MET A 1 -3.79 43.62 -5.87
N ARG A 2 -3.12 42.84 -5.02
CA ARG A 2 -1.80 42.26 -5.36
C ARG A 2 -1.98 41.25 -6.50
N LYS A 3 -1.00 41.15 -7.42
CA LYS A 3 -0.99 40.15 -8.49
C LYS A 3 -0.84 38.75 -7.90
N TRP A 4 -1.70 37.82 -8.29
CA TRP A 4 -1.68 36.42 -7.85
C TRP A 4 -0.40 35.73 -8.31
N ARG A 5 0.24 34.97 -7.40
CA ARG A 5 1.48 34.24 -7.64
C ARG A 5 1.28 32.74 -7.44
N ILE A 6 2.26 31.96 -7.88
CA ILE A 6 2.27 30.50 -7.72
C ILE A 6 2.24 30.13 -6.23
N GLU A 7 3.01 30.85 -5.41
CA GLU A 7 3.02 30.67 -3.95
C GLU A 7 1.62 30.83 -3.34
N ASP A 8 0.83 31.78 -3.85
CA ASP A 8 -0.53 32.04 -3.34
C ASP A 8 -1.46 30.84 -3.66
N SER A 9 -1.31 30.22 -4.84
CA SER A 9 -2.01 28.96 -5.18
C SER A 9 -1.52 27.78 -4.33
N ALA A 10 -0.22 27.64 -4.13
CA ALA A 10 0.37 26.54 -3.37
C ALA A 10 -0.06 26.59 -1.89
N GLU A 11 -0.17 27.79 -1.33
CA GLU A 11 -0.70 28.04 0.01
C GLU A 11 -2.21 27.80 0.09
N LEU A 12 -2.99 28.39 -0.83
CA LEU A 12 -4.45 28.25 -0.84
C LEU A 12 -4.89 26.78 -0.92
N TYR A 13 -4.27 25.99 -1.80
CA TYR A 13 -4.58 24.57 -1.98
C TYR A 13 -3.74 23.65 -1.09
N ASN A 14 -2.88 24.22 -0.24
CA ASN A 14 -2.00 23.52 0.69
C ASN A 14 -1.27 22.31 0.06
N ILE A 15 -0.75 22.49 -1.16
CA ILE A 15 -0.11 21.39 -1.91
C ILE A 15 1.10 20.85 -1.15
N ASN A 16 1.82 21.71 -0.45
CA ASN A 16 2.97 21.31 0.36
C ASN A 16 2.55 20.44 1.57
N GLY A 17 1.32 20.60 2.07
CA GLY A 17 0.81 19.82 3.21
C GLY A 17 0.46 18.38 2.85
N TRP A 18 -0.32 18.17 1.78
CA TRP A 18 -0.78 16.83 1.37
C TRP A 18 0.10 16.18 0.29
N GLY A 19 0.82 16.99 -0.49
CA GLY A 19 1.62 16.52 -1.63
C GLY A 19 2.87 15.74 -1.23
N ILE A 20 3.37 15.91 0.00
CA ILE A 20 4.49 15.17 0.61
C ILE A 20 5.66 15.02 -0.39
N ASN A 21 6.05 16.14 -1.02
CA ASN A 21 7.11 16.23 -2.05
C ASN A 21 6.87 15.47 -3.37
N PHE A 22 5.75 14.74 -3.52
CA PHE A 22 5.36 14.15 -4.79
C PHE A 22 4.67 15.15 -5.70
N PHE A 23 3.89 16.08 -5.14
CA PHE A 23 3.14 17.08 -5.93
C PHE A 23 3.66 18.49 -5.67
N SER A 24 3.73 19.29 -6.74
CA SER A 24 4.20 20.68 -6.70
C SER A 24 3.56 21.50 -7.82
N ILE A 25 3.75 22.83 -7.81
CA ILE A 25 3.39 23.70 -8.94
C ILE A 25 4.68 24.16 -9.63
N ASN A 26 4.74 24.12 -10.96
CA ASN A 26 5.88 24.65 -11.73
C ASN A 26 5.76 26.14 -12.05
N GLU A 27 6.76 26.69 -12.74
CA GLU A 27 6.83 28.11 -13.14
C GLU A 27 5.70 28.54 -14.09
N ASN A 28 5.11 27.59 -14.81
CA ASN A 28 3.95 27.83 -15.67
C ASN A 28 2.62 27.82 -14.89
N GLY A 29 2.64 27.52 -13.60
CA GLY A 29 1.43 27.41 -12.77
C GLY A 29 0.72 26.06 -12.89
N HIS A 30 1.33 25.06 -13.52
CA HIS A 30 0.76 23.72 -13.66
C HIS A 30 1.14 22.80 -12.51
N VAL A 31 0.26 21.85 -12.19
CA VAL A 31 0.54 20.80 -11.21
C VAL A 31 1.51 19.79 -11.81
N CYS A 32 2.59 19.54 -11.09
CA CYS A 32 3.59 18.54 -11.44
C CYS A 32 3.63 17.43 -10.41
N VAL A 33 3.93 16.22 -10.89
CA VAL A 33 4.21 15.05 -10.08
C VAL A 33 5.68 14.67 -10.19
N THR A 34 6.30 14.30 -9.07
CA THR A 34 7.68 13.83 -8.97
C THR A 34 7.64 12.47 -8.29
N PRO A 35 7.40 11.37 -9.03
CA PRO A 35 7.09 10.06 -8.46
C PRO A 35 8.21 9.49 -7.56
N LYS A 36 9.46 9.90 -7.81
CA LYS A 36 10.64 9.55 -7.05
C LYS A 36 11.36 10.82 -6.60
N GLN A 37 11.81 10.88 -5.35
CA GLN A 37 12.41 12.10 -4.75
C GLN A 37 13.60 12.69 -5.54
N THR A 38 14.35 11.87 -6.27
CA THR A 38 15.47 12.27 -7.13
C THR A 38 15.18 12.08 -8.63
N GLY A 39 13.89 11.96 -8.97
CA GLY A 39 13.43 11.62 -10.31
C GLY A 39 13.04 12.82 -11.15
N VAL A 40 12.50 12.52 -12.33
CA VAL A 40 11.97 13.52 -13.25
C VAL A 40 10.67 14.08 -12.71
N LYS A 41 10.55 15.41 -12.78
CA LYS A 41 9.30 16.11 -12.54
C LYS A 41 8.48 16.08 -13.82
N VAL A 42 7.24 15.62 -13.72
CA VAL A 42 6.33 15.46 -14.87
C VAL A 42 5.16 16.43 -14.72
N ASP A 43 4.92 17.26 -15.74
CA ASP A 43 3.79 18.18 -15.79
C ASP A 43 2.51 17.42 -16.14
N LEU A 44 1.50 17.46 -15.26
CA LEU A 44 0.24 16.77 -15.49
C LEU A 44 -0.56 17.39 -16.65
N ARG A 45 -0.40 18.69 -16.90
CA ARG A 45 -1.07 19.35 -18.02
C ARG A 45 -0.52 18.84 -19.34
N GLU A 46 0.80 18.74 -19.46
CA GLU A 46 1.47 18.20 -20.65
C GLU A 46 1.05 16.75 -20.92
N ILE A 47 0.95 15.90 -19.88
CA ILE A 47 0.46 14.53 -20.04
C ILE A 47 -0.95 14.50 -20.64
N ILE A 48 -1.87 15.33 -20.14
CA ILE A 48 -3.25 15.35 -20.64
C ILE A 48 -3.29 15.85 -22.08
N ASP A 49 -2.55 16.91 -22.39
CA ASP A 49 -2.48 17.47 -23.75
C ASP A 49 -1.89 16.41 -24.72
N GLU A 50 -0.86 15.66 -24.33
CA GLU A 50 -0.30 14.55 -25.12
C GLU A 50 -1.28 13.38 -25.31
N LEU A 51 -2.06 13.04 -24.28
CA LEU A 51 -3.07 11.98 -24.36
C LEU A 51 -4.19 12.37 -25.32
N GLN A 52 -4.61 13.64 -25.32
CA GLN A 52 -5.60 14.14 -26.26
C GLN A 52 -5.12 14.06 -27.71
N LEU A 53 -3.84 14.35 -27.98
CA LEU A 53 -3.23 14.19 -29.30
C LEU A 53 -3.20 12.71 -29.78
N ARG A 54 -3.33 11.76 -28.85
CA ARG A 54 -3.42 10.32 -29.12
C ARG A 54 -4.87 9.80 -29.08
N ASP A 55 -5.84 10.68 -29.24
CA ASP A 55 -7.29 10.39 -29.19
C ASP A 55 -7.77 9.77 -27.86
N VAL A 56 -7.05 9.99 -26.75
CA VAL A 56 -7.47 9.59 -25.41
C VAL A 56 -8.19 10.76 -24.73
N SER A 57 -9.51 10.67 -24.61
CA SER A 57 -10.34 11.66 -23.94
C SER A 57 -10.38 11.47 -22.41
N THR A 58 -10.55 12.57 -21.67
CA THR A 58 -10.86 12.52 -20.24
C THR A 58 -12.29 11.98 -20.00
N PRO A 59 -12.58 11.33 -18.86
CA PRO A 59 -11.73 11.16 -17.67
C PRO A 59 -10.65 10.07 -17.84
N VAL A 60 -9.43 10.37 -17.36
CA VAL A 60 -8.31 9.42 -17.30
C VAL A 60 -7.85 9.19 -15.87
N LEU A 61 -7.38 7.99 -15.58
CA LEU A 61 -6.79 7.64 -14.28
C LEU A 61 -5.30 7.38 -14.43
N LEU A 62 -4.49 8.35 -14.02
CA LEU A 62 -3.03 8.25 -14.03
C LEU A 62 -2.53 7.51 -12.78
N ARG A 63 -1.59 6.59 -12.95
CA ARG A 63 -0.97 5.80 -11.87
C ARG A 63 0.54 5.99 -11.91
N PHE A 64 1.12 6.40 -10.79
CA PHE A 64 2.56 6.58 -10.62
C PHE A 64 3.06 5.50 -9.65
N THR A 65 3.51 4.37 -10.18
CA THR A 65 3.87 3.19 -9.36
C THR A 65 5.14 3.43 -8.53
N ASP A 66 6.06 4.27 -9.00
CA ASP A 66 7.26 4.69 -8.25
C ASP A 66 6.93 5.35 -6.90
N ILE A 67 5.75 6.00 -6.78
CA ILE A 67 5.29 6.53 -5.49
C ILE A 67 5.11 5.38 -4.50
N LEU A 68 4.55 4.24 -4.93
CA LEU A 68 4.37 3.06 -4.07
C LEU A 68 5.71 2.58 -3.52
N ASP A 69 6.74 2.54 -4.37
CA ASP A 69 8.10 2.17 -3.94
C ASP A 69 8.64 3.13 -2.87
N SER A 70 8.55 4.44 -3.13
CA SER A 70 9.00 5.45 -2.18
C SER A 70 8.25 5.37 -0.84
N ARG A 71 6.95 5.07 -0.86
CA ARG A 71 6.15 4.88 0.35
C ARG A 71 6.55 3.63 1.13
N ILE A 72 6.82 2.53 0.44
CA ILE A 72 7.30 1.29 1.03
C ILE A 72 8.66 1.51 1.73
N GLU A 73 9.61 2.15 1.04
CA GLU A 73 10.93 2.49 1.60
C GLU A 73 10.83 3.40 2.82
N LYS A 74 9.98 4.44 2.73
CA LYS A 74 9.78 5.36 3.84
C LYS A 74 9.22 4.66 5.07
N MET A 75 8.25 3.77 4.88
CA MET A 75 7.67 3.00 5.98
C MET A 75 8.70 2.07 6.61
N ALA A 76 9.45 1.30 5.80
CA ALA A 76 10.48 0.39 6.29
C ALA A 76 11.59 1.12 7.07
N SER A 77 12.07 2.24 6.53
CA SER A 77 13.12 3.05 7.19
C SER A 77 12.63 3.68 8.50
N SER A 78 11.38 4.15 8.56
CA SER A 78 10.80 4.68 9.80
C SER A 78 10.70 3.62 10.89
N PHE A 79 10.25 2.40 10.56
CA PHE A 79 10.21 1.30 11.54
C PHE A 79 11.61 0.86 11.98
N LYS A 80 12.59 0.87 11.08
CA LYS A 80 13.98 0.57 11.40
C LYS A 80 14.55 1.60 12.39
N ALA A 81 14.37 2.89 12.12
CA ALA A 81 14.85 3.95 13.00
C ALA A 81 14.24 3.85 14.41
N ALA A 82 12.92 3.60 14.51
CA ALA A 82 12.27 3.39 15.80
C ALA A 82 12.79 2.14 16.51
N ALA A 83 13.01 1.03 15.79
CA ALA A 83 13.54 -0.19 16.40
C ALA A 83 14.95 0.02 16.99
N GLU A 84 15.80 0.80 16.31
CA GLU A 84 17.13 1.19 16.79
C GLU A 84 17.03 2.09 18.03
N GLU A 85 16.17 3.11 18.00
CA GLU A 85 15.96 4.05 19.11
C GLU A 85 15.49 3.34 20.39
N TYR A 86 14.52 2.43 20.26
CA TYR A 86 13.94 1.71 21.40
C TYR A 86 14.64 0.37 21.70
N ASN A 87 15.74 0.06 21.01
CA ASN A 87 16.47 -1.21 21.12
C ASN A 87 15.55 -2.45 20.97
N PHE A 88 14.53 -2.35 20.11
CA PHE A 88 13.55 -3.39 19.84
C PHE A 88 14.19 -4.53 19.05
N LYS A 89 14.19 -5.74 19.61
CA LYS A 89 14.94 -6.89 19.05
C LYS A 89 14.13 -7.77 18.09
N ALA A 90 12.81 -7.65 18.07
CA ALA A 90 11.99 -8.46 17.19
C ALA A 90 11.95 -7.86 15.77
N GLN A 91 11.62 -8.71 14.80
CA GLN A 91 11.50 -8.30 13.40
C GLN A 91 10.15 -7.64 13.15
N ASN A 92 10.15 -6.58 12.34
CA ASN A 92 8.94 -5.98 11.80
C ASN A 92 8.73 -6.44 10.36
N PHE A 93 7.46 -6.57 9.98
CA PHE A 93 7.05 -6.91 8.62
C PHE A 93 5.99 -5.93 8.15
N ILE A 94 6.14 -5.46 6.92
CA ILE A 94 5.12 -4.65 6.26
C ILE A 94 4.13 -5.60 5.61
N ILE A 95 2.84 -5.34 5.82
CA ILE A 95 1.76 -6.14 5.25
C ILE A 95 0.84 -5.22 4.44
N TYR A 96 0.64 -5.54 3.16
CA TYR A 96 -0.26 -4.80 2.27
C TYR A 96 -1.66 -5.43 2.23
N PRO A 97 -2.71 -4.77 2.76
CA PRO A 97 -4.07 -5.30 2.72
C PRO A 97 -4.71 -5.13 1.34
N ILE A 98 -4.74 -6.20 0.53
CA ILE A 98 -5.26 -6.24 -0.84
C ILE A 98 -6.67 -5.64 -0.96
N LYS A 99 -7.50 -5.77 0.08
CA LYS A 99 -8.85 -5.20 0.13
C LYS A 99 -8.91 -3.68 -0.12
N VAL A 100 -7.82 -2.94 0.06
CA VAL A 100 -7.78 -1.48 -0.19
C VAL A 100 -7.64 -1.14 -1.67
N ASN A 101 -6.98 -2.01 -2.46
CA ASN A 101 -6.90 -1.91 -3.91
C ASN A 101 -6.48 -3.25 -4.50
N GLN A 102 -7.44 -3.95 -5.10
CA GLN A 102 -7.26 -5.30 -5.64
C GLN A 102 -6.68 -5.31 -7.07
N MET A 103 -6.39 -4.16 -7.66
CA MET A 103 -5.94 -4.10 -9.05
C MET A 103 -4.60 -4.81 -9.21
N ARG A 104 -4.55 -5.75 -10.15
CA ARG A 104 -3.36 -6.56 -10.45
C ARG A 104 -2.11 -5.72 -10.60
N THR A 105 -2.18 -4.64 -11.38
CA THR A 105 -1.04 -3.74 -11.62
C THR A 105 -0.52 -3.10 -10.34
N VAL A 106 -1.38 -2.76 -9.39
CA VAL A 106 -0.96 -2.19 -8.09
C VAL A 106 -0.33 -3.27 -7.22
N VAL A 107 -0.94 -4.45 -7.16
CA VAL A 107 -0.45 -5.56 -6.33
C VAL A 107 0.89 -6.09 -6.84
N GLU A 108 1.06 -6.25 -8.15
CA GLU A 108 2.31 -6.71 -8.76
C GLU A 108 3.47 -5.74 -8.44
N GLU A 109 3.24 -4.44 -8.54
CA GLU A 109 4.24 -3.43 -8.20
C GLU A 109 4.58 -3.44 -6.70
N ILE A 110 3.59 -3.56 -5.83
CA ILE A 110 3.82 -3.66 -4.37
C ILE A 110 4.63 -4.91 -4.03
N VAL A 111 4.36 -6.05 -4.67
CA VAL A 111 5.13 -7.29 -4.46
C VAL A 111 6.55 -7.14 -5.00
N ALA A 112 6.70 -6.58 -6.21
CA ALA A 112 7.99 -6.37 -6.84
C ALA A 112 8.90 -5.45 -6.01
N HIS A 113 8.41 -4.27 -5.63
CA HIS A 113 9.14 -3.33 -4.77
C HIS A 113 9.28 -3.84 -3.33
N GLY A 114 8.29 -4.60 -2.83
CA GLY A 114 8.27 -5.14 -1.48
C GLY A 114 9.23 -6.29 -1.21
N LYS A 115 9.77 -6.94 -2.26
CA LYS A 115 10.69 -8.07 -2.13
C LYS A 115 11.94 -7.72 -1.30
N LYS A 116 12.45 -6.48 -1.42
CA LYS A 116 13.61 -6.00 -0.64
C LYS A 116 13.33 -5.84 0.87
N PHE A 117 12.05 -5.80 1.26
CA PHE A 117 11.60 -5.58 2.64
C PHE A 117 10.75 -6.73 3.18
N ASN A 118 10.71 -7.89 2.50
CA ASN A 118 9.88 -9.03 2.87
C ASN A 118 8.39 -8.66 3.10
N ILE A 119 7.82 -7.85 2.20
CA ILE A 119 6.41 -7.45 2.30
C ILE A 119 5.50 -8.68 2.18
N GLY A 120 4.61 -8.84 3.14
CA GLY A 120 3.48 -9.76 3.07
C GLY A 120 2.27 -9.09 2.41
N LEU A 121 1.38 -9.88 1.84
CA LEU A 121 0.05 -9.42 1.45
C LEU A 121 -0.93 -9.81 2.56
N GLU A 122 -1.95 -9.01 2.84
CA GLU A 122 -3.11 -9.41 3.62
C GLU A 122 -4.30 -9.47 2.67
N ALA A 123 -4.95 -10.62 2.58
CA ALA A 123 -6.28 -10.70 1.99
C ALA A 123 -7.27 -10.87 3.14
N GLY A 124 -8.06 -9.83 3.40
CA GLY A 124 -9.16 -9.86 4.35
C GLY A 124 -10.22 -10.83 3.85
N SER A 125 -10.43 -11.92 4.61
CA SER A 125 -10.99 -13.20 4.19
C SER A 125 -9.96 -14.17 3.61
N THR A 126 -10.03 -15.43 4.08
CA THR A 126 -9.36 -16.60 3.49
C THR A 126 -9.62 -16.79 1.98
N LEU A 127 -10.59 -16.05 1.41
CA LEU A 127 -10.86 -16.03 -0.03
C LEU A 127 -9.63 -15.61 -0.82
N GLY A 128 -9.18 -16.47 -1.74
CA GLY A 128 -8.10 -16.18 -2.69
C GLY A 128 -6.71 -16.53 -2.21
N TRP A 129 -6.45 -16.58 -0.89
CA TRP A 129 -5.12 -16.88 -0.33
C TRP A 129 -4.52 -18.18 -0.84
N ARG A 130 -5.29 -19.28 -0.88
CA ARG A 130 -4.83 -20.59 -1.39
C ARG A 130 -4.13 -20.50 -2.75
N ARG A 131 -4.56 -19.57 -3.61
CA ARG A 131 -4.00 -19.36 -4.94
C ARG A 131 -2.66 -18.60 -4.95
N PHE A 132 -2.44 -17.71 -3.97
CA PHE A 132 -1.27 -16.83 -3.92
C PHE A 132 -0.12 -17.39 -3.06
N ILE A 133 -0.40 -18.21 -2.05
CA ILE A 133 0.63 -18.81 -1.18
C ILE A 133 1.13 -20.18 -1.68
N GLY A 134 0.76 -20.59 -2.89
CA GLY A 134 1.28 -21.82 -3.50
C GLY A 134 0.84 -23.10 -2.79
N LEU A 135 -0.34 -23.13 -2.16
CA LEU A 135 -0.93 -24.37 -1.66
C LEU A 135 -1.54 -25.16 -2.81
N HIS A 136 -0.69 -25.92 -3.51
CA HIS A 136 -1.13 -27.01 -4.39
C HIS A 136 -1.30 -28.29 -3.55
N GLY A 137 -2.26 -28.31 -2.61
CA GLY A 137 -2.51 -29.44 -1.71
C GLY A 137 -3.20 -29.07 -0.40
N ASP A 138 -3.06 -29.93 0.62
CA ASP A 138 -3.82 -29.94 1.90
C ASP A 138 -3.46 -28.84 2.93
N GLY A 139 -2.89 -27.72 2.50
CA GLY A 139 -2.58 -26.63 3.42
C GLY A 139 -3.82 -25.86 3.88
N GLU A 140 -3.75 -25.36 5.12
CA GLU A 140 -4.84 -24.62 5.75
C GLU A 140 -4.46 -23.15 5.93
N VAL A 141 -5.38 -22.23 5.55
CA VAL A 141 -5.23 -20.79 5.76
C VAL A 141 -6.14 -20.37 6.89
N LEU A 142 -5.55 -19.88 7.97
CA LEU A 142 -6.25 -19.30 9.11
C LEU A 142 -6.30 -17.78 8.95
N GLY A 143 -7.49 -17.21 8.98
CA GLY A 143 -7.71 -15.78 8.88
C GLY A 143 -9.16 -15.43 9.18
N MET A 144 -9.41 -14.15 9.48
CA MET A 144 -10.75 -13.64 9.75
C MET A 144 -11.66 -13.85 8.53
N ARG A 145 -12.86 -14.40 8.74
CA ARG A 145 -13.82 -14.75 7.67
C ARG A 145 -14.95 -13.74 7.49
N THR A 146 -15.19 -12.89 8.49
CA THR A 146 -16.23 -11.86 8.50
C THR A 146 -15.67 -10.56 9.11
N PHE A 147 -16.35 -9.44 8.85
CA PHE A 147 -16.04 -8.12 9.41
C PHE A 147 -17.22 -7.61 10.23
N GLY A 148 -16.98 -6.69 11.17
CA GLY A 148 -18.04 -5.95 11.90
C GLY A 148 -18.31 -6.39 13.33
N ALA A 149 -17.56 -7.36 13.87
CA ALA A 149 -17.66 -7.70 15.29
C ALA A 149 -16.92 -6.66 16.16
N SER A 150 -17.56 -6.23 17.25
CA SER A 150 -17.00 -5.31 18.25
C SER A 150 -17.07 -5.96 19.63
N GLY A 151 -16.00 -5.89 20.41
CA GLY A 151 -15.90 -6.57 21.69
C GLY A 151 -14.48 -6.57 22.25
N LYS A 152 -14.31 -7.20 23.42
CA LYS A 152 -12.98 -7.39 24.02
C LYS A 152 -12.15 -8.37 23.19
N LEU A 153 -10.86 -8.10 23.05
CA LEU A 153 -9.94 -8.85 22.19
C LEU A 153 -10.04 -10.38 22.35
N ASN A 154 -10.05 -10.89 23.59
CA ASN A 154 -10.14 -12.34 23.83
C ASN A 154 -11.43 -12.95 23.26
N GLY A 155 -12.56 -12.25 23.40
CA GLY A 155 -13.84 -12.70 22.84
C GLY A 155 -13.86 -12.60 21.31
N LEU A 156 -13.19 -11.58 20.74
CA LEU A 156 -13.04 -11.48 19.28
C LEU A 156 -12.14 -12.60 18.73
N LEU A 157 -11.05 -12.95 19.41
CA LEU A 157 -10.17 -14.05 19.00
C LEU A 157 -10.89 -15.41 19.01
N GLU A 158 -11.77 -15.63 19.99
CA GLU A 158 -12.64 -16.82 20.04
C GLU A 158 -13.67 -16.81 18.89
N GLU A 159 -14.38 -15.71 18.70
CA GLU A 159 -15.39 -15.55 17.63
C GLU A 159 -14.81 -15.78 16.23
N PHE A 160 -13.61 -15.25 15.98
CA PHE A 160 -12.93 -15.43 14.69
C PHE A 160 -12.15 -16.74 14.57
N GLY A 161 -12.17 -17.60 15.59
CA GLY A 161 -11.45 -18.87 15.60
C GLY A 161 -9.93 -18.70 15.54
N LEU A 162 -9.40 -17.57 16.01
CA LEU A 162 -7.97 -17.23 16.11
C LEU A 162 -7.44 -17.56 17.50
N THR A 163 -7.78 -18.73 18.01
CA THR A 163 -7.34 -19.22 19.32
C THR A 163 -6.11 -20.12 19.18
N VAL A 164 -5.34 -20.26 20.26
CA VAL A 164 -4.20 -21.19 20.32
C VAL A 164 -4.64 -22.62 19.97
N SER A 165 -5.80 -23.06 20.44
CA SER A 165 -6.34 -24.38 20.14
C SER A 165 -6.70 -24.56 18.67
N ALA A 166 -7.26 -23.53 18.02
CA ALA A 166 -7.55 -23.55 16.59
C ALA A 166 -6.27 -23.63 15.74
N VAL A 167 -5.24 -22.87 16.10
CA VAL A 167 -3.92 -22.91 15.45
C VAL A 167 -3.27 -24.29 15.59
N VAL A 168 -3.23 -24.83 16.81
CA VAL A 168 -2.68 -26.18 17.07
C VAL A 168 -3.45 -27.26 16.33
N SER A 169 -4.78 -27.14 16.26
CA SER A 169 -5.64 -28.10 15.56
C SER A 169 -5.42 -28.05 14.05
N ALA A 170 -5.29 -26.85 13.47
CA ALA A 170 -4.98 -26.67 12.05
C ALA A 170 -3.59 -27.23 11.72
N ALA A 171 -2.59 -26.94 12.55
CA ALA A 171 -1.25 -27.51 12.39
C ALA A 171 -1.27 -29.04 12.42
N ARG A 172 -2.01 -29.65 13.37
CA ARG A 172 -2.18 -31.10 13.45
C ARG A 172 -2.87 -31.69 12.22
N ARG A 173 -3.90 -31.04 11.67
CA ARG A 173 -4.56 -31.50 10.43
C ARG A 173 -3.59 -31.52 9.25
N VAL A 174 -2.78 -30.48 9.10
CA VAL A 174 -1.77 -30.41 8.04
C VAL A 174 -0.66 -31.45 8.23
N ILE A 175 -0.26 -31.74 9.47
CA ILE A 175 0.78 -32.73 9.79
C ILE A 175 0.27 -34.16 9.61
N ASN A 176 -0.99 -34.44 10.00
CA ASN A 176 -1.55 -35.79 10.03
C ASN A 176 -2.29 -36.21 8.75
N ASN A 177 -2.52 -35.28 7.81
CA ASN A 177 -3.04 -35.58 6.45
C ASN A 177 -1.90 -35.86 5.44
N LYS A 178 -0.73 -36.30 5.90
CA LYS A 178 0.33 -36.86 5.05
C LYS A 178 0.28 -38.38 5.03
#